data_AF-A0A976JME2-F1
#
_entry.id   AF-A0A976JME2-F1
#
_cell.length_a   1.000
_cell.length_b   1.000
_cell.length_c   1.000
_cell.angle_alpha   90.00
_cell.angle_beta   90.00
_cell.angle_gamma   90.00
#
_symmetry.space_group_name_H-M   'P 1'
#
loop_
_entity.id
_entity.type
_entity.pdbx_description
1 polymer ?
#
loop_
_entity_poly.entity_id
_entity_poly.type
_entity_poly.pdbx_seq_one_letter_code
_entity_poly.pdbx_strand_id
1 'polypeptide(L)'
;MDNALFQVVFEKDKNYSQGHKGPMEEVMKKFLFLICVIGTLVFSFESHAELAPIMQQIGTGFKASFKAASKGDNSTANQEIVKNLAEQIALAVNILPPGVSPDDAEVVARYQGLMNELLEKAVQLEDAFANNPMNKDSALAILKEMDALRKKGHAIFR
;
A
#
# COMPACT_ATOMS: atom_id res chain seq x y z
N MET A 1 46.80 -47.19 -60.48
CA MET A 1 46.40 -46.18 -61.47
C MET A 1 46.04 -44.93 -60.70
N ASP A 2 46.82 -43.87 -60.93
CA ASP A 2 46.50 -42.42 -60.89
C ASP A 2 45.88 -41.89 -59.58
N ASN A 3 46.54 -41.08 -58.75
CA ASN A 3 47.22 -39.81 -58.98
C ASN A 3 46.37 -38.73 -59.66
N ALA A 4 46.27 -37.60 -58.96
CA ALA A 4 45.83 -36.27 -59.39
C ALA A 4 44.33 -36.04 -59.68
N LEU A 5 43.70 -35.32 -58.76
CA LEU A 5 43.20 -33.98 -59.12
C LEU A 5 43.54 -33.01 -57.98
N PHE A 6 44.26 -31.97 -58.38
CA PHE A 6 44.99 -30.99 -57.59
C PHE A 6 44.17 -29.69 -57.51
N GLN A 7 44.37 -28.93 -56.44
CA GLN A 7 44.04 -27.49 -56.25
C GLN A 7 42.53 -27.15 -56.15
N VAL A 8 42.09 -26.33 -55.21
CA VAL A 8 42.50 -24.93 -55.02
C VAL A 8 42.35 -24.53 -53.54
N VAL A 9 43.46 -24.03 -52.98
CA VAL A 9 43.58 -22.88 -52.08
C VAL A 9 42.33 -22.54 -51.24
N PHE A 10 42.40 -22.77 -49.92
CA PHE A 10 42.49 -21.67 -48.96
C PHE A 10 42.91 -22.22 -47.60
N GLU A 11 44.16 -21.94 -47.26
CA GLU A 11 44.60 -21.81 -45.88
C GLU A 11 43.61 -20.92 -45.11
N LYS A 12 43.05 -21.45 -44.02
CA LYS A 12 43.21 -20.79 -42.72
C LYS A 12 42.92 -21.76 -41.58
N ASP A 13 43.97 -21.97 -40.78
CA ASP A 13 43.97 -22.34 -39.36
C ASP A 13 43.16 -23.56 -38.93
N LYS A 14 43.82 -24.71 -38.72
CA LYS A 14 44.51 -25.09 -37.46
C LYS A 14 43.54 -25.43 -36.33
N ASN A 15 43.55 -26.72 -35.99
CA ASN A 15 43.65 -27.28 -34.64
C ASN A 15 42.84 -26.60 -33.52
N TYR A 16 41.86 -27.31 -32.98
CA TYR A 16 41.85 -27.83 -31.60
C TYR A 16 40.54 -28.61 -31.44
N SER A 17 40.60 -29.93 -31.54
CA SER A 17 40.61 -30.84 -30.39
C SER A 17 39.41 -30.66 -29.45
N GLN A 18 38.69 -31.76 -29.37
CA GLN A 18 37.56 -32.08 -28.52
C GLN A 18 37.53 -31.46 -27.12
N GLY A 19 36.31 -31.13 -26.71
CA GLY A 19 35.89 -31.18 -25.31
C GLY A 19 35.54 -29.82 -24.72
N HIS A 20 34.25 -29.47 -24.73
CA HIS A 20 33.59 -28.89 -23.57
C HIS A 20 32.06 -28.93 -23.78
N LYS A 21 31.37 -29.61 -22.86
CA LYS A 21 29.92 -29.55 -22.73
C LYS A 21 29.53 -28.08 -22.59
N GLY A 22 28.52 -27.66 -23.35
CA GLY A 22 28.19 -26.26 -23.55
C GLY A 22 27.84 -25.51 -22.25
N PRO A 23 28.05 -24.18 -22.22
CA PRO A 23 27.89 -23.35 -21.03
C PRO A 23 26.42 -23.13 -20.58
N MET A 24 25.42 -23.68 -21.28
CA MET A 24 24.01 -23.42 -20.95
C MET A 24 23.42 -24.30 -19.84
N GLU A 25 24.00 -25.47 -19.51
CA GLU A 25 23.47 -26.31 -18.43
C GLU A 25 23.99 -25.92 -17.03
N GLU A 26 25.20 -25.37 -16.93
CA GLU A 26 25.72 -24.89 -15.64
C GLU A 26 25.11 -23.56 -15.21
N VAL A 27 24.82 -22.66 -16.17
CA VAL A 27 24.28 -21.34 -15.87
C VAL A 27 22.85 -21.45 -15.32
N MET A 28 22.05 -22.41 -15.84
CA MET A 28 20.67 -22.60 -15.39
C MET A 28 20.56 -23.21 -13.99
N LYS A 29 21.53 -24.05 -13.56
CA LYS A 29 21.58 -24.61 -12.20
C LYS A 29 22.15 -23.62 -11.18
N LYS A 30 23.11 -22.78 -11.57
CA LYS A 30 23.67 -21.72 -10.70
C LYS A 30 22.67 -20.57 -10.49
N PHE A 31 21.80 -20.30 -11.46
CA PHE A 31 20.73 -19.30 -11.29
C PHE A 31 19.59 -19.77 -10.38
N LEU A 32 19.27 -21.07 -10.38
CA LEU A 32 18.16 -21.61 -9.58
C LEU A 32 18.51 -21.80 -8.10
N PHE A 33 19.80 -21.84 -7.74
CA PHE A 33 20.25 -21.95 -6.35
C PHE A 33 20.44 -20.59 -5.65
N LEU A 34 20.41 -19.48 -6.39
CA LEU A 34 20.55 -18.12 -5.83
C LEU A 34 19.21 -17.54 -5.33
N ILE A 35 18.08 -18.12 -5.72
CA ILE A 35 16.75 -17.60 -5.37
C ILE A 35 16.25 -18.15 -4.03
N CYS A 36 16.82 -19.23 -3.50
CA CYS A 36 16.35 -19.87 -2.27
C CYS A 36 16.98 -19.33 -0.96
N VAL A 37 17.79 -18.27 -1.00
CA VAL A 37 18.39 -17.65 0.21
C VAL A 37 18.00 -16.18 0.38
N ILE A 38 17.07 -15.66 -0.42
CA ILE A 38 16.39 -14.37 -0.14
C ILE A 38 15.03 -14.67 0.50
N GLY A 39 15.05 -15.55 1.50
CA GLY A 39 13.86 -16.14 2.10
C GLY A 39 13.83 -15.99 3.61
N THR A 40 14.40 -14.92 4.15
CA THR A 40 14.26 -14.51 5.55
C THR A 40 14.95 -13.16 5.70
N LEU A 41 14.33 -12.21 6.39
CA LEU A 41 14.82 -10.86 6.71
C LEU A 41 14.41 -9.73 5.72
N VAL A 42 13.16 -9.70 5.29
CA VAL A 42 12.48 -8.38 5.20
C VAL A 42 11.70 -8.24 6.51
N PHE A 43 12.44 -7.87 7.56
CA PHE A 43 11.86 -7.58 8.86
C PHE A 43 11.06 -6.29 8.71
N SER A 44 9.74 -6.39 8.83
CA SER A 44 8.75 -5.32 8.72
C SER A 44 8.96 -4.20 9.73
N PHE A 45 9.92 -3.30 9.49
CA PHE A 45 10.12 -2.07 10.27
C PHE A 45 9.72 -0.79 9.50
N GLU A 46 9.26 -0.89 8.25
CA GLU A 46 8.89 0.29 7.43
C GLU A 46 7.42 0.73 7.55
N SER A 47 6.52 -0.05 8.16
CA SER A 47 5.08 0.28 8.14
C SER A 47 4.68 1.51 8.98
N HIS A 48 5.51 1.95 9.93
CA HIS A 48 5.12 3.00 10.87
C HIS A 48 5.34 4.43 10.34
N ALA A 49 6.28 4.64 9.41
CA ALA A 49 6.58 5.98 8.88
C ALA A 49 5.44 6.53 7.99
N GLU A 50 4.65 5.64 7.39
CA GLU A 50 3.57 5.97 6.46
C GLU A 50 2.30 6.45 7.18
N LEU A 51 2.07 6.03 8.43
CA LEU A 51 0.84 6.34 9.14
C LEU A 51 0.73 7.82 9.55
N ALA A 52 1.83 8.42 10.00
CA ALA A 52 1.83 9.79 10.51
C ALA A 52 1.31 10.84 9.49
N PRO A 53 1.80 10.89 8.23
CA PRO A 53 1.27 11.82 7.24
C PRO A 53 -0.20 11.55 6.90
N ILE A 54 -0.63 10.28 6.84
CA ILE A 54 -2.02 9.91 6.60
C ILE A 54 -2.92 10.42 7.74
N MET A 55 -2.53 10.21 9.00
CA MET A 55 -3.27 10.70 10.16
C MET A 55 -3.37 12.23 10.21
N GLN A 56 -2.33 12.94 9.73
CA GLN A 56 -2.38 14.40 9.56
C GLN A 56 -3.40 14.83 8.50
N GLN A 57 -3.46 14.11 7.37
CA GLN A 57 -4.45 14.36 6.32
C GLN A 57 -5.87 14.09 6.81
N ILE A 58 -6.10 12.97 7.51
CA ILE A 58 -7.38 12.65 8.18
C ILE A 58 -7.78 13.79 9.12
N GLY A 59 -6.86 14.26 9.98
CA GLY A 59 -7.14 15.35 10.92
C GLY A 59 -7.47 16.68 10.22
N THR A 60 -6.87 16.95 9.06
CA THR A 60 -7.13 18.15 8.26
C THR A 60 -8.48 18.06 7.55
N GLY A 61 -8.75 16.94 6.88
CA GLY A 61 -10.02 16.66 6.20
C GLY A 61 -11.20 16.67 7.17
N PHE A 62 -11.04 16.10 8.36
CA PHE A 62 -12.04 16.13 9.42
C PHE A 62 -12.41 17.57 9.84
N LYS A 63 -11.40 18.41 10.12
CA LYS A 63 -11.62 19.82 10.49
C LYS A 63 -12.31 20.62 9.38
N ALA A 64 -11.90 20.39 8.14
CA ALA A 64 -12.49 21.05 6.98
C ALA A 64 -13.96 20.62 6.78
N SER A 65 -14.24 19.31 6.89
CA SER A 65 -15.60 18.75 6.83
C SER A 65 -16.49 19.32 7.93
N PHE A 66 -15.98 19.46 9.16
CA PHE A 66 -16.71 20.10 10.25
C PHE A 66 -17.06 21.55 9.97
N LYS A 67 -16.09 22.32 9.46
CA LYS A 67 -16.32 23.71 9.07
C LYS A 67 -17.37 23.82 7.96
N ALA A 68 -17.32 22.95 6.94
CA ALA A 68 -18.30 22.91 5.86
C ALA A 68 -19.70 22.55 6.35
N ALA A 69 -19.81 21.47 7.15
CA ALA A 69 -21.06 21.02 7.76
C ALA A 69 -21.71 22.12 8.61
N SER A 70 -20.93 22.79 9.47
CA SER A 70 -21.43 23.88 10.32
C SER A 70 -22.02 25.06 9.55
N LYS A 71 -21.58 25.26 8.31
CA LYS A 71 -22.04 26.32 7.40
C LYS A 71 -23.20 25.90 6.50
N GLY A 72 -23.51 24.61 6.41
CA GLY A 72 -24.49 24.12 5.44
C GLY A 72 -23.92 23.99 4.02
N ASP A 73 -22.60 23.99 3.85
CA ASP A 73 -21.95 24.07 2.53
C ASP A 73 -21.51 22.69 2.03
N ASN A 74 -22.25 22.17 1.05
CA ASN A 74 -21.97 20.93 0.32
C ASN A 74 -21.49 21.18 -1.12
N SER A 75 -20.78 22.28 -1.38
CA SER A 75 -20.12 22.50 -2.66
C SER A 75 -19.28 21.29 -3.09
N THR A 76 -19.07 21.11 -4.40
CA THR A 76 -18.25 20.02 -4.95
C THR A 76 -16.87 19.95 -4.30
N ALA A 77 -16.27 21.09 -3.95
CA ALA A 77 -15.00 21.14 -3.24
C ALA A 77 -15.08 20.51 -1.84
N ASN A 78 -16.17 20.74 -1.10
CA ASN A 78 -16.36 20.15 0.22
C ASN A 78 -16.76 18.67 0.14
N GLN A 79 -17.52 18.26 -0.87
CA GLN A 79 -17.79 16.84 -1.14
C GLN A 79 -16.49 16.08 -1.40
N GLU A 80 -15.59 16.64 -2.20
CA GLU A 80 -14.28 16.05 -2.47
C GLU A 80 -13.40 15.97 -1.22
N ILE A 81 -13.49 16.94 -0.30
CA ILE A 81 -12.80 16.87 1.00
C ILE A 81 -13.30 15.68 1.83
N VAL A 82 -14.60 15.44 1.89
CA VAL A 82 -15.18 14.33 2.66
C VAL A 82 -14.81 12.98 2.03
N LYS A 83 -14.85 12.89 0.71
CA LYS A 83 -14.41 11.70 -0.02
C LYS A 83 -12.93 11.37 0.23
N ASN A 84 -12.05 12.36 0.10
CA ASN A 84 -10.62 12.19 0.42
C ASN A 84 -10.42 11.77 1.89
N LEU A 85 -11.22 12.29 2.82
CA LEU A 85 -11.17 11.87 4.22
C LEU A 85 -11.45 10.36 4.37
N ALA A 86 -12.49 9.83 3.72
CA ALA A 86 -12.78 8.39 3.76
C ALA A 86 -11.67 7.55 3.11
N GLU A 87 -11.13 7.98 1.97
CA GLU A 87 -10.01 7.31 1.30
C GLU A 87 -8.77 7.24 2.21
N GLN A 88 -8.41 8.32 2.89
CA GLN A 88 -7.29 8.33 3.83
C GLN A 88 -7.53 7.41 5.04
N ILE A 89 -8.76 7.36 5.56
CA ILE A 89 -9.13 6.44 6.64
C ILE A 89 -9.00 4.98 6.16
N ALA A 90 -9.47 4.66 4.95
CA ALA A 90 -9.37 3.33 4.37
C ALA A 90 -7.92 2.87 4.20
N LEU A 91 -7.02 3.77 3.80
CA LEU A 91 -5.58 3.48 3.75
C LEU A 91 -5.03 3.18 5.15
N ALA A 92 -5.40 3.99 6.16
CA ALA A 92 -4.90 3.84 7.52
C ALA A 92 -5.36 2.56 8.24
N VAL A 93 -6.48 1.93 7.84
CA VAL A 93 -6.98 0.67 8.43
C VAL A 93 -5.90 -0.41 8.47
N ASN A 94 -5.08 -0.52 7.43
CA ASN A 94 -4.10 -1.60 7.28
C ASN A 94 -2.69 -1.22 7.71
N ILE A 95 -2.49 0.01 8.21
CA ILE A 95 -1.18 0.52 8.63
C ILE A 95 -1.16 0.59 10.15
N LEU A 96 -0.33 -0.25 10.78
CA LEU A 96 -0.31 -0.39 12.23
C LEU A 96 0.36 0.82 12.91
N PRO A 97 -0.20 1.33 14.01
CA PRO A 97 0.41 2.41 14.77
C PRO A 97 1.70 1.96 15.44
N PRO A 98 2.61 2.91 15.75
CA PRO A 98 3.85 2.60 16.47
C PRO A 98 3.58 1.83 17.76
N GLY A 99 4.40 0.82 18.05
CA GLY A 99 4.29 0.02 19.27
C GLY A 99 3.23 -1.09 19.23
N VAL A 100 2.46 -1.21 18.14
CA VAL A 100 1.58 -2.38 17.92
C VAL A 100 2.33 -3.44 17.14
N SER A 101 2.48 -4.62 17.74
CA SER A 101 3.06 -5.79 17.07
C SER A 101 2.05 -6.43 16.11
N PRO A 102 2.44 -6.79 14.88
CA PRO A 102 1.56 -7.52 13.96
C PRO A 102 1.19 -8.93 14.46
N ASP A 103 1.96 -9.51 15.39
CA ASP A 103 1.70 -10.83 15.95
C ASP A 103 0.64 -10.81 17.07
N ASP A 104 0.31 -9.61 17.59
CA ASP A 104 -0.74 -9.43 18.58
C ASP A 104 -2.10 -9.29 17.88
N ALA A 105 -2.67 -10.43 17.49
CA ALA A 105 -3.91 -10.50 16.74
C ALA A 105 -5.08 -9.76 17.42
N GLU A 106 -5.12 -9.72 18.75
CA GLU A 106 -6.17 -9.03 19.51
C GLU A 106 -6.02 -7.51 19.38
N VAL A 107 -4.81 -6.99 19.59
CA VAL A 107 -4.54 -5.54 19.49
C VAL A 107 -4.68 -5.05 18.05
N VAL A 108 -4.21 -5.83 17.08
CA VAL A 108 -4.39 -5.56 15.64
C VAL A 108 -5.87 -5.51 15.27
N ALA A 109 -6.66 -6.52 15.65
CA ALA A 109 -8.10 -6.55 15.37
C ALA A 109 -8.83 -5.38 16.03
N ARG A 110 -8.42 -4.99 17.24
CA ARG A 110 -9.00 -3.84 17.95
C ARG A 110 -8.69 -2.51 17.23
N TYR A 111 -7.47 -2.34 16.72
CA TYR A 111 -7.10 -1.16 15.93
C TYR A 111 -7.92 -1.10 14.64
N GLN A 112 -7.91 -2.19 13.87
CA GLN A 112 -8.63 -2.30 12.60
C GLN A 112 -10.14 -2.11 12.80
N GLY A 113 -10.71 -2.66 13.87
CA GLY A 113 -12.11 -2.46 14.24
C GLY A 113 -12.47 -0.98 14.42
N LEU A 114 -11.66 -0.25 15.19
CA LEU A 114 -11.87 1.19 15.39
C LEU A 114 -11.72 2.01 14.11
N MET A 115 -10.75 1.66 13.26
CA MET A 115 -10.56 2.33 11.97
C MET A 115 -11.69 2.02 10.98
N ASN A 116 -12.23 0.80 10.99
CA ASN A 116 -13.39 0.42 10.20
C ASN A 116 -14.68 1.11 10.68
N GLU A 117 -14.89 1.23 11.99
CA GLU A 117 -15.98 2.04 12.55
C GLU A 117 -15.85 3.51 12.11
N LEU A 118 -14.63 4.07 12.12
CA LEU A 118 -14.37 5.43 11.66
C LEU A 118 -14.63 5.58 10.15
N LEU A 119 -14.28 4.58 9.35
CA LEU A 119 -14.52 4.54 7.91
C LEU A 119 -16.02 4.50 7.59
N GLU A 120 -16.78 3.65 8.29
CA GLU A 120 -18.23 3.58 8.13
C GLU A 120 -18.87 4.96 8.35
N LYS A 121 -18.40 5.70 9.38
CA LYS A 121 -18.87 7.07 9.64
C LYS A 121 -18.44 8.06 8.56
N ALA A 122 -17.25 7.92 8.00
CA ALA A 122 -16.81 8.76 6.89
C ALA A 122 -17.68 8.54 5.64
N VAL A 123 -18.06 7.31 5.33
CA VAL A 123 -18.99 7.00 4.22
C VAL A 123 -20.39 7.57 4.49
N GLN A 124 -20.92 7.44 5.70
CA GLN A 124 -22.20 8.08 6.09
C GLN A 124 -22.13 9.61 5.96
N LEU A 125 -20.95 10.19 6.21
CA LEU A 125 -20.72 11.63 6.04
C LEU A 125 -20.73 12.03 4.56
N GLU A 126 -20.17 11.21 3.66
CA GLU A 126 -20.27 11.45 2.21
C GLU A 126 -21.73 11.53 1.76
N ASP A 127 -22.57 10.58 2.18
CA ASP A 127 -24.01 10.58 1.87
C ASP A 127 -24.70 11.85 2.37
N ALA A 128 -24.35 12.32 3.57
CA ALA A 128 -24.90 13.55 4.13
C ALA A 128 -24.55 14.79 3.29
N PHE A 129 -23.34 14.83 2.70
CA PHE A 129 -22.85 15.89 1.81
C PHE A 129 -23.34 15.75 0.36
N ALA A 130 -23.68 14.55 -0.11
CA ALA A 130 -24.16 14.30 -1.47
C ALA A 130 -25.59 14.84 -1.71
N ASN A 131 -26.40 14.98 -0.66
CA ASN A 131 -27.76 15.50 -0.73
C ASN A 131 -27.80 17.04 -0.90
N ASN A 132 -28.75 17.57 -1.68
CA ASN A 132 -29.00 19.01 -1.83
C ASN A 132 -30.46 19.38 -1.53
N PRO A 133 -30.77 20.17 -0.48
CA PRO A 133 -29.82 20.76 0.46
C PRO A 133 -29.18 19.70 1.38
N MET A 134 -27.96 19.97 1.84
CA MET A 134 -27.23 19.10 2.76
C MET A 134 -28.01 18.86 4.05
N ASN A 135 -28.02 17.62 4.55
CA ASN A 135 -28.57 17.33 5.87
C ASN A 135 -27.56 17.72 6.96
N LYS A 136 -27.63 18.99 7.39
CA LYS A 136 -26.69 19.60 8.34
C LYS A 136 -26.66 18.89 9.70
N ASP A 137 -27.80 18.57 10.27
CA ASP A 137 -27.87 17.98 11.61
C ASP A 137 -27.29 16.57 11.60
N SER A 138 -27.58 15.79 10.55
CA SER A 138 -26.98 14.46 10.35
C SER A 138 -25.46 14.55 10.19
N ALA A 139 -24.96 15.45 9.32
CA ALA A 139 -23.51 15.61 9.11
C ALA A 139 -22.79 15.97 10.41
N LEU A 140 -23.34 16.90 11.21
CA LEU A 140 -22.75 17.30 12.48
C LEU A 140 -22.82 16.19 13.55
N ALA A 141 -23.87 15.37 13.57
CA ALA A 141 -23.96 14.22 14.46
C ALA A 141 -22.89 13.18 14.12
N ILE A 142 -22.77 12.81 12.85
CA ILE A 142 -21.74 11.87 12.35
C ILE A 142 -20.34 12.36 12.71
N LEU A 143 -20.03 13.64 12.48
CA LEU A 143 -18.73 14.21 12.82
C LEU A 143 -18.42 14.18 14.32
N LYS A 144 -19.42 14.30 15.20
CA LYS A 144 -19.21 14.14 16.65
C LYS A 144 -18.87 12.70 17.02
N GLU A 145 -19.53 11.73 16.40
CA GLU A 145 -19.22 10.30 16.59
C GLU A 145 -17.81 9.98 16.10
N MET A 146 -17.41 10.51 14.93
CA MET A 146 -16.04 10.38 14.41
C MET A 146 -15.00 10.97 15.38
N ASP A 147 -15.24 12.14 15.98
CA ASP A 147 -14.30 12.70 16.98
C ASP A 147 -14.22 11.84 18.25
N ALA A 148 -15.34 11.25 18.68
CA ALA A 148 -15.36 10.32 19.81
C ALA A 148 -14.55 9.05 19.51
N LEU A 149 -14.70 8.47 18.32
CA LEU A 149 -13.91 7.33 17.85
C LEU A 149 -12.42 7.67 17.78
N ARG A 150 -12.08 8.83 17.21
CA ARG A 150 -10.70 9.31 17.12
C ARG A 150 -10.06 9.48 18.50
N LYS A 151 -10.79 10.04 19.46
CA LYS A 151 -10.34 10.18 20.85
C LYS A 151 -10.14 8.82 21.52
N LYS A 152 -11.06 7.88 21.31
CA LYS A 152 -10.96 6.50 21.81
C LYS A 152 -9.73 5.80 21.24
N GLY A 153 -9.52 5.87 19.93
CA GLY A 153 -8.33 5.30 19.27
C GLY A 153 -7.03 5.92 19.79
N HIS A 154 -6.95 7.26 19.87
CA HIS A 154 -5.78 7.94 20.38
C HIS A 154 -5.48 7.63 21.86
N ALA A 155 -6.49 7.35 22.67
CA ALA A 155 -6.29 6.95 24.07
C ALA A 155 -5.69 5.53 24.21
N ILE A 156 -5.89 4.67 23.21
CA ILE A 156 -5.45 3.27 23.22
C ILE A 156 -4.10 3.08 22.52
N PHE A 157 -3.89 3.73 21.37
CA PHE A 157 -2.76 3.47 20.47
C PHE A 157 -1.81 4.68 20.31
N ARG A 158 -1.60 5.44 21.38
CA ARG A 158 -0.78 6.67 21.36
C ARG A 158 0.69 6.40 21.10
#